data_AF-A0A7U6KNI0-F1
#
_entry.id   AF-A0A7U6KNI0-F1
#
_cell.length_a   1.000
_cell.length_b   1.000
_cell.length_c   1.000
_cell.angle_alpha   90.00
_cell.angle_beta   90.00
_cell.angle_gamma   90.00
#
_symmetry.space_group_name_H-M   'P 1'
#
loop_
_entity.id
_entity.type
_entity.pdbx_description
1 polymer ?
#
loop_
_entity_poly.entity_id
_entity_poly.type
_entity_poly.pdbx_seq_one_letter_code
_entity_poly.pdbx_strand_id
1 'polypeptide(L)'
;MDVLSSSSGKSGGEKESFAGMIVAASLAYVLTPDGCDMPIYSTVFLDEAFSNTAEQVSRRVLKVFKKLNIHVNLITPFKNLNLARESARSLLIAERNQEHHESRLCEVTWKEVDNILAKNKLEQFSQDNQEIAELGIELHD
;
A
#
# COMPACT_ATOMS: atom_id res chain seq x y z
N MET A 1 5.78 5.90 26.52
CA MET A 1 6.84 4.97 26.07
C MET A 1 6.21 3.59 26.17
N ASP A 2 5.70 3.04 25.06
CA ASP A 2 5.04 1.73 25.09
C ASP A 2 6.09 0.64 25.31
N VAL A 3 6.07 0.05 26.50
CA VAL A 3 6.92 -1.09 26.86
C VAL A 3 6.20 -2.37 26.45
N LEU A 4 6.74 -3.08 25.46
CA LEU A 4 6.15 -4.32 24.93
C LEU A 4 6.57 -5.53 25.77
N SER A 5 6.00 -5.68 26.97
CA SER A 5 6.19 -6.87 27.81
C SER A 5 5.20 -7.98 27.43
N SER A 6 5.73 -9.09 26.90
CA SER A 6 5.06 -10.37 26.60
C SER A 6 4.32 -10.50 25.24
N SER A 7 4.53 -11.65 24.59
CA SER A 7 3.94 -12.07 23.31
C SER A 7 2.62 -12.85 23.46
N SER A 8 2.20 -13.11 24.70
CA SER A 8 1.12 -14.05 25.02
C SER A 8 -0.29 -13.47 24.91
N GLY A 9 -0.45 -12.16 24.63
CA GLY A 9 -1.76 -11.48 24.65
C GLY A 9 -2.08 -10.57 23.46
N LYS A 10 -1.32 -10.63 22.36
CA LYS A 10 -1.43 -9.65 21.26
C LYS A 10 -2.28 -10.12 20.08
N SER A 11 -3.11 -9.21 19.55
CA SER A 11 -3.88 -9.36 18.30
C SER A 11 -2.94 -9.65 17.12
N GLY A 12 -3.40 -10.42 16.12
CA GLY A 12 -2.60 -10.80 14.94
C GLY A 12 -1.88 -9.63 14.28
N GLY A 13 -2.55 -8.46 14.18
CA GLY A 13 -1.98 -7.25 13.58
C GLY A 13 -0.80 -6.65 14.37
N GLU A 14 -0.73 -6.82 15.69
CA GLU A 14 0.41 -6.31 16.47
C GLU A 14 1.67 -7.16 16.26
N LYS A 15 1.51 -8.46 16.04
CA LYS A 15 2.63 -9.37 15.74
C LYS A 15 3.22 -9.06 14.36
N GLU A 16 2.36 -8.78 13.37
CA GLU A 16 2.80 -8.33 12.04
C GLU A 16 3.52 -6.99 12.09
N SER A 17 3.00 -6.01 12.85
CA SER A 17 3.68 -4.73 13.05
C SER A 17 5.09 -4.91 13.61
N PHE A 18 5.24 -5.82 14.57
CA PHE A 18 6.51 -6.09 15.21
C PHE A 18 7.49 -6.75 14.26
N ALA A 19 7.05 -7.76 13.49
CA ALA A 19 7.88 -8.41 12.48
C ALA A 19 8.41 -7.40 11.45
N GLY A 20 7.55 -6.51 10.94
CA GLY A 20 7.97 -5.45 10.01
C GLY A 20 9.00 -4.48 10.61
N MET A 21 8.87 -4.13 11.89
CA MET A 21 9.86 -3.31 12.59
C MET A 21 11.21 -4.02 12.76
N ILE A 22 11.19 -5.31 13.11
CA ILE A 22 12.41 -6.11 13.23
C ILE A 22 13.11 -6.22 11.87
N VAL A 23 12.37 -6.44 10.78
CA VAL A 23 12.95 -6.47 9.43
C VAL A 23 13.59 -5.12 9.07
N ALA A 24 12.90 -4.01 9.32
CA ALA A 24 13.45 -2.68 9.04
C ALA A 24 14.73 -2.40 9.83
N ALA A 25 14.75 -2.75 11.13
CA ALA A 25 15.92 -2.56 11.98
C ALA A 25 17.11 -3.43 11.54
N SER A 26 16.86 -4.71 11.22
CA SER A 26 17.89 -5.64 10.73
C SER A 26 18.49 -5.17 9.40
N LEU A 27 17.65 -4.66 8.49
CA LEU A 27 18.11 -4.08 7.23
C LEU A 27 18.94 -2.82 7.45
N ALA A 28 18.49 -1.91 8.32
CA ALA A 28 19.26 -0.71 8.65
C ALA A 28 20.65 -1.07 9.20
N TYR A 29 20.72 -2.07 10.09
CA TYR A 29 21.98 -2.55 10.65
C TYR A 29 22.91 -3.12 9.58
N VAL A 30 22.43 -4.06 8.77
CA VAL A 30 23.30 -4.76 7.79
C VAL A 30 23.71 -3.87 6.61
N LEU A 31 22.89 -2.87 6.26
CA LEU A 31 23.15 -1.97 5.15
C LEU A 31 23.97 -0.73 5.54
N THR A 32 24.27 -0.56 6.83
CA THR A 32 25.11 0.52 7.36
C THR A 32 26.51 -0.02 7.67
N PRO A 33 27.53 0.33 6.86
CA PRO A 33 28.90 -0.12 7.12
C PRO A 33 29.49 0.49 8.39
N ASP A 34 30.53 -0.16 8.91
CA ASP A 34 31.27 0.34 10.07
C ASP A 34 31.78 1.76 9.83
N GLY A 35 31.53 2.64 10.80
CA GLY A 35 31.91 4.06 10.72
C GLY A 35 30.94 4.95 9.93
N CYS A 36 29.81 4.42 9.46
CA CYS A 36 28.71 5.20 8.89
C CYS A 36 27.52 5.26 9.85
N ASP A 37 26.80 6.38 9.84
CA ASP A 37 25.57 6.56 10.64
C ASP A 37 24.30 6.19 9.86
N MET A 38 24.42 5.95 8.55
CA MET A 38 23.30 5.66 7.67
C MET A 38 23.64 4.60 6.62
N PRO A 39 22.62 3.88 6.11
CA PRO A 39 22.80 2.93 5.02
C PRO A 39 23.33 3.59 3.73
N ILE A 40 24.31 2.97 3.08
CA ILE A 40 24.85 3.46 1.78
C ILE A 40 23.99 2.97 0.61
N TYR A 41 23.49 1.74 0.70
CA TYR A 41 22.53 1.16 -0.24
C TYR A 41 21.29 0.73 0.54
N SER A 42 20.16 1.42 0.32
CA SER A 42 18.99 1.26 1.18
C SER A 42 17.68 1.04 0.42
N THR A 43 17.75 0.72 -0.87
CA THR A 43 16.55 0.42 -1.65
C THR A 43 16.10 -1.02 -1.39
N VAL A 44 14.85 -1.18 -0.94
CA VAL A 44 14.24 -2.46 -0.59
C VAL A 44 12.91 -2.59 -1.32
N PHE A 45 12.65 -3.76 -1.92
CA PHE A 45 11.36 -4.12 -2.49
C PHE A 45 10.60 -5.01 -1.51
N LEU A 46 9.38 -4.62 -1.18
CA LEU A 46 8.48 -5.45 -0.38
C LEU A 46 7.39 -5.98 -1.29
N ASP A 47 7.45 -7.28 -1.56
CA ASP A 47 6.43 -7.99 -2.33
C ASP A 47 5.25 -8.39 -1.45
N GLU A 48 4.05 -8.39 -2.04
CA GLU A 48 2.77 -8.59 -1.35
C GLU A 48 2.63 -7.74 -0.08
N ALA A 49 3.19 -6.54 -0.12
CA ALA A 49 3.30 -5.69 1.06
C ALA A 49 1.91 -5.29 1.56
N PHE A 50 1.66 -5.59 2.84
CA PHE A 50 0.47 -5.14 3.57
C PHE A 50 -0.87 -5.56 2.94
N SER A 51 -0.89 -6.66 2.16
CA SER A 51 -2.07 -7.15 1.45
C SER A 51 -3.21 -7.55 2.40
N ASN A 52 -2.88 -8.09 3.58
CA ASN A 52 -3.84 -8.54 4.61
C ASN A 52 -3.68 -7.83 5.97
N THR A 53 -2.79 -6.86 6.07
CA THR A 53 -2.50 -6.16 7.32
C THR A 53 -3.38 -4.92 7.48
N ALA A 54 -3.84 -4.66 8.70
CA ALA A 54 -4.61 -3.45 9.00
C ALA A 54 -3.83 -2.18 8.62
N GLU A 55 -4.48 -1.23 7.97
CA GLU A 55 -3.85 -0.03 7.41
C GLU A 55 -3.00 0.75 8.43
N GLN A 56 -3.49 0.87 9.68
CA GLN A 56 -2.78 1.57 10.75
C GLN A 56 -1.45 0.89 11.14
N VAL A 57 -1.39 -0.45 11.06
CA VAL A 57 -0.18 -1.22 11.31
C VAL A 57 0.83 -0.99 10.18
N SER A 58 0.37 -1.09 8.94
CA SER A 58 1.20 -0.86 7.74
C SER A 58 1.86 0.52 7.75
N ARG A 59 1.09 1.56 8.12
CA ARG A 59 1.60 2.94 8.29
C ARG A 59 2.70 3.04 9.33
N ARG A 60 2.60 2.31 10.44
CA ARG A 60 3.63 2.32 11.50
C ARG A 60 4.93 1.72 10.97
N VAL A 61 4.85 0.60 10.27
CA VAL A 61 6.02 -0.07 9.66
C VAL A 61 6.69 0.85 8.64
N LEU A 62 5.94 1.46 7.71
CA LEU A 62 6.48 2.39 6.70
C LEU A 62 7.16 3.61 7.31
N LYS A 63 6.62 4.14 8.42
CA LYS A 63 7.26 5.23 9.18
C LYS A 63 8.62 4.81 9.75
N VAL A 64 8.78 3.56 10.18
CA VAL A 64 10.05 3.04 10.69
C VAL A 64 11.07 2.96 9.57
N PHE A 65 10.72 2.37 8.42
CA PHE A 65 11.59 2.33 7.24
C PHE A 65 12.09 3.74 6.85
N LYS A 66 11.17 4.72 6.80
CA LYS A 66 11.51 6.12 6.53
C LYS A 66 12.47 6.70 7.57
N LYS A 67 12.25 6.45 8.86
CA LYS A 67 13.13 6.94 9.94
C LYS A 67 14.53 6.30 9.92
N LEU A 68 14.64 5.09 9.37
CA LEU A 68 15.90 4.37 9.23
C LEU A 68 16.63 4.65 7.91
N ASN A 69 16.17 5.65 7.13
CA ASN A 69 16.73 6.02 5.83
C ASN A 69 16.73 4.88 4.81
N ILE A 70 15.75 3.98 4.91
CA ILE A 70 15.53 2.90 3.95
C ILE A 70 14.50 3.36 2.93
N HIS A 71 14.88 3.31 1.65
CA HIS A 71 14.02 3.62 0.52
C HIS A 71 13.19 2.38 0.13
N VAL A 72 11.88 2.43 0.35
CA VAL A 72 11.00 1.27 0.15
C VAL A 72 10.20 1.40 -1.14
N ASN A 73 10.27 0.37 -1.98
CA ASN A 73 9.35 0.14 -3.11
C ASN A 73 8.34 -0.92 -2.70
N LEU A 74 7.05 -0.58 -2.80
CA LEU A 74 5.95 -1.47 -2.42
C LEU A 74 5.36 -2.10 -3.68
N ILE A 75 5.28 -3.43 -3.68
CA ILE A 75 4.53 -4.20 -4.68
C ILE A 75 3.31 -4.73 -3.94
N THR A 76 2.13 -4.25 -4.35
CA THR A 76 0.88 -4.57 -3.67
C THR A 76 -0.28 -4.53 -4.67
N PRO A 77 -1.31 -5.37 -4.51
CA PRO A 77 -2.52 -5.27 -5.31
C PRO A 77 -3.19 -3.90 -5.19
N PHE A 78 -3.94 -3.50 -6.22
CA PHE A 78 -4.67 -2.22 -6.30
C PHE A 78 -5.90 -2.19 -5.37
N LYS A 79 -5.69 -2.35 -4.06
CA LYS A 79 -6.75 -2.37 -3.05
C LYS A 79 -6.52 -1.35 -1.93
N ASN A 80 -5.27 -1.03 -1.59
CA ASN A 80 -4.91 -0.12 -0.49
C ASN A 80 -4.19 1.15 -0.98
N LEU A 81 -4.85 1.92 -1.85
CA LEU A 81 -4.28 3.16 -2.40
C LEU A 81 -4.02 4.23 -1.35
N ASN A 82 -4.79 4.29 -0.27
CA ASN A 82 -4.59 5.28 0.80
C ASN A 82 -3.21 5.13 1.47
N LEU A 83 -2.81 3.90 1.77
CA LEU A 83 -1.50 3.59 2.34
C LEU A 83 -0.37 3.97 1.37
N ALA A 84 -0.53 3.58 0.10
CA ALA A 84 0.41 3.89 -0.95
C ALA A 84 0.54 5.41 -1.13
N ARG A 85 -0.56 6.16 -1.07
CA ARG A 85 -0.60 7.62 -1.24
C ARG A 85 0.20 8.38 -0.21
N GLU A 86 0.20 7.91 1.02
CA GLU A 86 0.94 8.56 2.10
C GLU A 86 2.43 8.24 2.10
N SER A 87 2.80 7.15 1.44
CA SER A 87 4.11 6.53 1.59
C SER A 87 4.94 6.57 0.30
N ALA A 88 4.29 6.60 -0.85
CA ALA A 88 4.92 6.56 -2.17
C ALA A 88 4.74 7.89 -2.91
N ARG A 89 5.82 8.35 -3.54
CA ARG A 89 5.84 9.58 -4.33
C ARG A 89 5.19 9.40 -5.71
N SER A 90 5.40 8.25 -6.32
CA SER A 90 4.91 7.86 -7.64
C SER A 90 4.42 6.43 -7.62
N LEU A 91 3.69 6.06 -8.66
CA LEU A 91 3.13 4.72 -8.83
C LEU A 91 3.52 4.17 -10.20
N LEU A 92 3.81 2.88 -10.21
CA LEU A 92 3.91 2.07 -11.43
C LEU A 92 2.76 1.07 -11.39
N ILE A 93 1.85 1.17 -12.36
CA ILE A 93 0.75 0.22 -12.51
C ILE A 93 1.16 -0.82 -13.54
N ALA A 94 1.08 -2.08 -13.13
CA ALA A 94 1.22 -3.23 -14.01
C ALA A 94 -0.16 -3.71 -14.47
N GLU A 95 -0.40 -3.65 -15.77
CA GLU A 95 -1.63 -4.11 -16.41
C GLU A 95 -1.35 -5.35 -17.25
N ARG A 96 -2.30 -6.29 -17.30
CA ARG A 96 -2.24 -7.46 -18.17
C ARG A 96 -3.36 -7.40 -19.20
N ASN A 97 -3.00 -7.39 -20.47
CA ASN A 97 -3.94 -7.62 -21.56
C ASN A 97 -4.24 -9.13 -21.63
N GLN A 98 -5.47 -9.53 -21.30
CA GLN A 98 -5.84 -10.94 -21.28
C GLN A 98 -5.94 -11.55 -22.69
N GLU A 99 -6.33 -10.76 -23.69
CA GLU A 99 -6.54 -11.22 -25.07
C GLU A 99 -5.21 -11.51 -25.79
N HIS A 100 -4.22 -10.62 -25.60
CA HIS A 100 -2.91 -10.75 -26.24
C HIS A 100 -1.83 -11.36 -25.33
N HIS A 101 -2.16 -11.64 -24.07
CA HIS A 101 -1.23 -12.14 -23.04
C HIS A 101 -0.01 -11.23 -22.81
N GLU A 102 -0.16 -9.94 -23.08
CA GLU A 102 0.90 -8.95 -22.91
C GLU A 102 0.77 -8.25 -21.56
N SER A 103 1.91 -7.90 -20.95
CA SER A 103 1.97 -7.08 -19.75
C SER A 103 2.51 -5.70 -20.10
N ARG A 104 1.89 -4.66 -19.55
CA ARG A 104 2.31 -3.27 -19.72
C ARG A 104 2.55 -2.65 -18.36
N LEU A 105 3.58 -1.82 -18.27
CA LEU A 105 3.84 -0.95 -17.14
C LEU A 105 3.57 0.49 -17.54
N CYS A 106 2.80 1.20 -16.73
CA CYS A 106 2.61 2.64 -16.88
C CYS A 106 2.96 3.36 -15.58
N GLU A 107 3.74 4.44 -15.71
CA GLU A 107 3.91 5.38 -14.61
C GLU A 107 2.68 6.29 -14.57
N VAL A 108 2.13 6.47 -13.37
CA VAL A 108 1.00 7.37 -13.14
C VAL A 108 1.26 8.26 -11.94
N THR A 109 0.78 9.48 -12.03
CA THR A 109 0.73 10.42 -10.92
C THR A 109 -0.49 10.16 -10.05
N TRP A 110 -0.43 10.59 -8.79
CA TRP A 110 -1.59 10.53 -7.89
C TRP A 110 -2.82 11.27 -8.43
N LYS A 111 -2.61 12.34 -9.21
CA LYS A 111 -3.69 13.09 -9.86
C LYS A 111 -4.39 12.27 -10.94
N GLU A 112 -3.63 11.52 -11.74
CA GLU A 112 -4.21 10.64 -12.75
C GLU A 112 -4.97 9.47 -12.10
N VAL A 113 -4.45 8.92 -11.01
CA VAL A 113 -5.17 7.90 -10.23
C VAL A 113 -6.49 8.45 -9.68
N ASP A 114 -6.51 9.68 -9.16
CA ASP A 114 -7.75 10.32 -8.70
C ASP A 114 -8.77 10.46 -9.82
N ASN A 115 -8.33 10.87 -11.02
CA ASN A 115 -9.20 10.99 -12.19
C ASN A 115 -9.78 9.63 -12.60
N ILE A 116 -8.96 8.57 -12.60
CA ILE A 116 -9.40 7.21 -12.93
C ILE A 116 -10.44 6.73 -11.90
N LEU A 117 -10.17 6.90 -10.60
CA LEU A 117 -11.11 6.52 -9.54
C LEU A 117 -12.42 7.32 -9.60
N ALA A 118 -12.36 8.62 -9.90
CA ALA A 118 -13.53 9.46 -10.06
C ALA A 118 -14.37 9.02 -11.27
N LYS A 119 -13.71 8.72 -12.41
CA LYS A 119 -14.37 8.23 -13.61
C LYS A 119 -15.05 6.88 -13.38
N ASN A 120 -14.35 5.93 -12.76
CA ASN A 120 -14.92 4.61 -12.44
C ASN A 120 -16.12 4.72 -11.49
N LYS A 121 -16.06 5.61 -10.49
CA LYS A 121 -17.20 5.87 -9.60
C LYS A 121 -18.39 6.47 -10.34
N LEU A 122 -18.17 7.40 -11.26
CA LEU A 122 -19.22 8.00 -12.10
C LEU A 122 -19.85 6.97 -13.04
N GLU A 123 -19.04 6.09 -13.63
CA GLU A 123 -19.52 5.00 -14.49
C GLU A 123 -20.32 3.97 -13.69
N GLN A 124 -19.85 3.56 -12.50
CA GLN A 124 -20.63 2.70 -11.59
C GLN A 124 -21.95 3.37 -11.16
N PHE A 125 -21.92 4.64 -10.75
CA PHE A 125 -23.15 5.35 -10.38
C PHE A 125 -24.15 5.46 -11.54
N SER A 126 -23.65 5.59 -12.77
CA SER A 126 -24.50 5.66 -13.96
C SER A 126 -25.12 4.29 -14.27
N GLN A 127 -24.35 3.21 -14.11
CA GLN A 127 -24.84 1.83 -14.27
C GLN A 127 -25.87 1.48 -13.19
N ASP A 128 -25.59 1.76 -11.92
CA ASP A 128 -26.51 1.50 -10.81
C ASP A 128 -27.83 2.27 -10.99
N ASN A 129 -27.77 3.53 -11.44
CA ASN A 129 -28.98 4.32 -11.73
C ASN A 129 -29.75 3.81 -12.95
N GLN A 130 -29.08 3.27 -13.97
CA GLN A 130 -29.75 2.62 -15.10
C GLN A 130 -30.43 1.33 -14.67
N GLU A 131 -29.79 0.53 -13.82
CA GLU A 131 -30.34 -0.72 -13.30
C GLU A 131 -31.55 -0.46 -12.37
N ILE A 132 -31.49 0.58 -11.53
CA ILE A 132 -32.63 1.05 -10.71
C ILE A 132 -33.79 1.54 -11.60
N ALA A 133 -33.49 2.28 -12.67
CA ALA A 133 -34.50 2.73 -13.62
C ALA A 133 -35.14 1.57 -14.41
N GLU A 134 -34.37 0.54 -14.75
CA GLU A 134 -34.87 -0.69 -15.39
C GLU A 134 -35.69 -1.58 -14.43
N LEU A 135 -35.41 -1.52 -13.12
CA LEU A 135 -36.19 -2.21 -12.08
C LEU A 135 -37.49 -1.50 -11.69
N GLY A 136 -37.76 -0.30 -12.24
CA GLY A 136 -39.07 0.37 -12.13
C GLY A 136 -39.43 0.90 -10.74
N ILE A 137 -38.45 1.14 -9.86
CA ILE A 137 -38.71 1.70 -8.53
C ILE A 137 -38.70 3.23 -8.62
N GLU A 138 -39.89 3.83 -8.82
CA GLU A 138 -40.08 5.27 -8.58
C GLU A 138 -39.94 5.53 -7.07
N LEU A 139 -38.89 6.25 -6.67
CA LEU A 139 -38.79 6.83 -5.34
C LEU A 139 -39.88 7.90 -5.22
N HIS A 140 -40.98 7.54 -4.56
CA HIS A 140 -41.97 8.51 -4.14
C HIS A 140 -41.36 9.36 -3.01
N ASP A 141 -41.29 10.67 -3.25
CA ASP A 141 -40.72 11.71 -2.37
C ASP A 141 -41.04 11.58 -0.87
#